data_AF-A0A7C4WDF3-F1
#
_entry.id   AF-A0A7C4WDF3-F1
#
_cell.length_a   1.000
_cell.length_b   1.000
_cell.length_c   1.000
_cell.angle_alpha   90.00
_cell.angle_beta   90.00
_cell.angle_gamma   90.00
#
_symmetry.space_group_name_H-M   'P 1'
#
loop_
_entity.id
_entity.type
_entity.pdbx_description
1 polymer ?
#
loop_
_entity_poly.entity_id
_entity_poly.type
_entity_poly.pdbx_seq_one_letter_code
_entity_poly.pdbx_strand_id
1 'polypeptide(L)' 'VKCVDGNVRICRIPGRYRKRLWFREGDIVAVVPWDFQPDSKGDIVWRYERDEIKKLKDEGLLPKDLDLDSLKL' A
#
# COMPACT_ATOMS: atom_id res chain seq x y z
N VAL A 1 -5.40 -3.94 -4.82
CA VAL A 1 -4.21 -3.85 -3.95
C VAL A 1 -4.06 -5.18 -3.24
N LYS A 2 -2.90 -5.83 -3.33
CA LYS A 2 -2.59 -7.06 -2.59
C LYS A 2 -2.09 -6.66 -1.21
N CYS A 3 -2.81 -7.05 -0.16
CA CYS A 3 -2.51 -6.66 1.21
C CYS A 3 -1.72 -7.76 1.94
N VAL A 4 -1.03 -7.39 3.03
CA VAL A 4 -0.16 -8.28 3.81
C VAL A 4 -0.93 -9.35 4.59
N ASP A 5 -2.22 -9.15 4.80
CA ASP A 5 -3.14 -10.09 5.44
C ASP A 5 -3.68 -11.16 4.47
N GLY A 6 -3.16 -11.20 3.23
CA GLY A 6 -3.55 -12.17 2.20
C GLY A 6 -4.76 -11.77 1.36
N ASN A 7 -5.49 -10.73 1.77
CA ASN A 7 -6.67 -10.24 1.06
C ASN A 7 -6.28 -9.34 -0.13
N VAL A 8 -7.10 -9.37 -1.19
CA VAL A 8 -6.98 -8.44 -2.32
C VAL A 8 -8.16 -7.47 -2.29
N ARG A 9 -7.85 -6.19 -2.08
CA ARG A 9 -8.86 -5.14 -1.93
C ARG A 9 -8.94 -4.24 -3.17
N ILE A 10 -10.16 -3.90 -3.57
CA ILE A 10 -10.43 -2.78 -4.47
C ILE A 10 -10.41 -1.52 -3.62
N CYS A 11 -9.39 -0.69 -3.81
CA CYS A 11 -9.19 0.50 -2.98
C CYS A 11 -9.60 1.77 -3.71
N ARG A 12 -10.28 2.66 -3.01
CA ARG A 12 -10.55 4.04 -3.47
C ARG A 12 -9.37 4.94 -3.10
N ILE A 13 -9.06 5.90 -3.97
CA ILE A 13 -8.14 7.01 -3.67
C ILE A 13 -8.99 8.23 -3.31
N PRO A 14 -9.06 8.63 -2.02
CA PRO A 14 -9.75 9.85 -1.61
C PRO A 14 -9.24 11.08 -2.38
N GLY A 15 -10.15 11.99 -2.72
CA GLY A 15 -9.83 13.16 -3.54
C GLY A 15 -8.70 14.04 -2.98
N ARG A 16 -8.55 14.10 -1.65
CA ARG A 16 -7.45 14.81 -0.98
C ARG A 16 -6.06 14.30 -1.38
N TYR A 17 -5.93 13.01 -1.68
CA TYR A 17 -4.66 12.38 -2.09
C TYR A 17 -4.47 12.42 -3.59
N ARG A 18 -5.56 12.32 -4.36
CA ARG A 18 -5.53 12.35 -5.84
C ARG A 18 -4.92 13.62 -6.42
N LYS A 19 -4.96 14.74 -5.69
CA LYS A 19 -4.32 16.02 -6.08
C LYS A 19 -2.85 16.14 -5.71
N ARG A 20 -2.35 15.33 -4.77
CA ARG A 20 -1.02 15.49 -4.16
C ARG A 20 -0.07 14.34 -4.49
N LEU A 21 -0.61 13.16 -4.76
CA LEU A 21 0.15 11.93 -4.95
C LEU A 21 -0.17 11.34 -6.32
N TRP A 22 0.88 10.90 -7.02
CA TRP A 22 0.76 10.13 -8.24
C TRP A 22 0.93 8.66 -7.91
N PHE A 23 0.00 7.82 -8.35
CA PHE A 23 0.04 6.39 -8.07
C PHE A 23 0.43 5.62 -9.33
N ARG A 24 1.27 4.60 -9.17
CA ARG A 24 1.67 3.66 -10.22
C ARG A 24 1.56 2.24 -9.71
N GLU A 25 1.52 1.29 -10.64
CA GLU A 25 1.67 -0.12 -10.28
C GLU A 25 3.05 -0.34 -9.62
N GLY A 26 3.06 -1.12 -8.54
CA GLY A 26 4.27 -1.36 -7.73
C GLY A 26 4.44 -0.43 -6.53
N ASP A 27 3.68 0.65 -6.43
CA ASP A 27 3.73 1.52 -5.25
C ASP A 27 3.28 0.78 -3.98
N ILE A 28 4.04 0.94 -2.89
CA ILE A 28 3.66 0.45 -1.56
C ILE A 28 2.76 1.49 -0.90
N VAL A 29 1.59 1.05 -0.44
CA VAL A 29 0.53 1.93 0.08
C VAL A 29 -0.01 1.44 1.41
N ALA A 30 -0.40 2.37 2.26
CA ALA A 30 -1.20 2.08 3.45
C ALA A 30 -2.69 2.07 3.07
N VAL A 31 -3.39 1.00 3.46
CA VAL A 31 -4.82 0.80 3.20
C VAL A 31 -5.57 0.76 4.52
N VAL A 32 -6.67 1.50 4.59
CA VAL A 32 -7.66 1.37 5.66
C VAL A 32 -8.84 0.59 5.09
N PRO A 33 -9.08 -0.66 5.55
CA PRO A 33 -10.28 -1.41 5.20
C PRO A 33 -11.55 -0.63 5.56
N TRP A 34 -12.60 -0.77 4.77
CA TRP A 34 -13.90 -0.20 5.13
C TRP A 34 -14.58 -1.01 6.23
N ASP A 35 -15.41 -0.37 7.05
CA ASP A 35 -16.24 -1.05 8.05
C ASP A 35 -17.21 -2.06 7.41
N PHE A 36 -17.63 -1.79 6.18
CA PHE A 36 -18.43 -2.69 5.36
C PHE A 36 -17.57 -3.33 4.26
N GLN A 37 -17.62 -4.66 4.17
CA GLN A 37 -16.79 -5.46 3.25
C GLN A 37 -15.26 -5.28 3.45
N PRO A 38 -14.75 -5.42 4.69
CA PRO A 38 -13.35 -5.13 5.02
C PRO A 38 -12.34 -5.98 4.25
N ASP A 39 -12.69 -7.20 3.84
CA ASP A 39 -11.75 -8.09 3.14
C ASP A 39 -11.65 -7.80 1.63
N SER A 40 -12.54 -6.98 1.07
CA SER A 40 -12.61 -6.72 -0.37
C SER A 40 -12.52 -5.24 -0.75
N LYS A 41 -12.73 -4.31 0.20
CA LYS A 41 -12.73 -2.86 -0.05
C LYS A 41 -11.94 -2.08 0.99
N GLY A 42 -11.45 -0.92 0.60
CA GLY A 42 -10.73 -0.01 1.47
C GLY A 42 -10.39 1.33 0.83
N ASP A 43 -9.81 2.24 1.59
CA ASP A 43 -9.26 3.50 1.12
C ASP A 43 -7.74 3.49 1.20
N ILE A 44 -7.07 4.02 0.17
CA ILE A 44 -5.64 4.34 0.24
C ILE A 44 -5.47 5.64 1.02
N VAL A 45 -4.69 5.61 2.09
CA VAL A 45 -4.45 6.78 2.96
C VAL A 45 -3.04 7.33 2.85
N TRP A 46 -2.08 6.53 2.37
CA TRP A 46 -0.69 6.92 2.19
C TRP A 46 -0.03 6.13 1.07
N ARG A 47 0.95 6.74 0.39
CA ARG A 47 1.88 6.07 -0.51
C ARG A 47 3.27 6.25 0.07
N TYR A 48 3.93 5.15 0.40
CA TYR A 48 5.25 5.19 0.99
C TYR A 48 6.30 5.59 -0.05
N GLU A 49 7.19 6.49 0.33
CA GLU A 49 8.39 6.79 -0.44
C GLU A 49 9.50 5.75 -0.16
N ARG A 50 10.52 5.74 -1.02
CA ARG A 50 11.61 4.76 -0.97
C ARG A 50 12.30 4.69 0.39
N ASP A 51 12.57 5.83 1.01
CA ASP A 51 13.23 5.88 2.31
C ASP A 51 12.33 5.38 3.44
N GLU A 52 11.01 5.58 3.34
CA GLU A 52 10.03 5.05 4.28
C GLU A 52 9.92 3.53 4.14
N ILE A 53 9.90 3.01 2.91
CA ILE A 53 9.90 1.57 2.64
C ILE A 53 11.14 0.92 3.24
N LYS A 54 12.32 1.55 3.11
CA LYS A 54 13.55 1.04 3.71
C LYS A 54 13.45 0.93 5.23
N LYS A 55 12.89 1.95 5.90
CA LYS A 55 12.65 1.90 7.35
C LYS A 55 11.68 0.78 7.73
N LEU A 56 10.57 0.64 7.01
CA LEU A 56 9.60 -0.45 7.25
C LEU A 56 10.23 -1.84 7.07
N LYS A 57 11.17 -1.97 6.12
CA LYS A 57 11.95 -3.20 5.91
C LYS A 57 12.87 -3.47 7.09
N ASP A 58 13.62 -2.46 7.53
CA ASP A 58 14.58 -2.56 8.63
C ASP A 58 13.87 -2.88 9.97
N GLU A 59 12.64 -2.38 10.16
CA GLU A 59 11.77 -2.69 11.30
C GLU A 59 11.08 -4.06 11.20
N GLY A 60 11.19 -4.76 10.07
CA GLY A 60 10.56 -6.07 9.86
C GLY A 60 9.05 -6.03 9.71
N LEU A 61 8.48 -4.87 9.34
CA LEU A 61 7.04 -4.66 9.17
C LEU A 61 6.54 -5.03 7.77
N LEU A 62 7.46 -5.27 6.83
CA LEU A 62 7.12 -5.75 5.49
C LEU A 62 7.26 -7.28 5.39
N PRO A 63 6.40 -7.94 4.59
CA PRO A 63 6.56 -9.37 4.31
C PRO A 63 7.93 -9.66 3.69
N LYS A 64 8.57 -10.75 4.13
CA LYS A 64 9.92 -11.14 3.64
C LYS A 64 9.92 -11.61 2.19
N ASP A 65 8.77 -12.07 1.70
CA ASP A 65 8.50 -12.50 0.33
C ASP A 65 8.14 -11.33 -0.60
N LEU A 66 8.07 -10.11 -0.07
CA LEU A 66 7.89 -8.93 -0.90
C LEU A 66 9.21 -8.64 -1.62
N ASP A 67 9.28 -9.02 -2.90
CA ASP A 67 10.42 -8.73 -3.75
C ASP A 67 10.47 -7.23 -4.08
N LEU A 68 11.12 -6.47 -3.20
CA LEU A 68 11.32 -5.03 -3.37
C LEU A 68 12.27 -4.71 -4.54
N ASP A 69 13.09 -5.66 -4.98
CA ASP A 69 14.08 -5.46 -6.05
C ASP A 69 13.43 -5.54 -7.44
N SER A 70 12.35 -6.32 -7.61
CA SER A 70 11.56 -6.31 -8.85
C SER A 70 10.63 -5.11 -9.02
N LEU A 71 10.40 -4.32 -7.97
CA LEU A 71 9.52 -3.15 -8.01
C LEU A 71 10.12 -1.95 -8.78
N LYS A 72 11.29 -2.10 -9.41
CA LYS A 72 12.03 -1.03 -10.11
C LYS A 72 12.10 0.25 -9.25
N LEU A 73 12.38 0.07 -7.96
CA LEU A 73 12.64 1.18 -7.04
C LEU A 73 13.83 2.00 -7.55
#